data_AF-A0A968WCK6-F1
#
_entry.id   AF-A0A968WCK6-F1
#
_cell.length_a   1.000
_cell.length_b   1.000
_cell.length_c   1.000
_cell.angle_alpha   90.00
_cell.angle_beta   90.00
_cell.angle_gamma   90.00
#
_symmetry.space_group_name_H-M   'P 1'
#
loop_
_entity.id
_entity.type
_entity.pdbx_description
1 polymer ?
#
loop_
_entity_poly.entity_id
_entity_poly.type
_entity_poly.pdbx_seq_one_letter_code
_entity_poly.pdbx_strand_id
1 'polypeptide(L)' 'MENGLYKVFKEEILGRRNNPNYSQITGLIPKSLAQSFRVYCVENEIQLTEALEVAIQEFLDKRQNQPPSTEEEINQNK' A
#
# COMPACT_ATOMS: atom_id res chain seq x y z
N MET A 1 30.80 -8.40 -9.97
CA MET A 1 30.16 -8.92 -8.75
C MET A 1 30.07 -7.74 -7.79
N GLU A 2 28.90 -7.13 -7.62
CA GLU A 2 28.74 -6.01 -6.66
C GLU A 2 28.74 -6.57 -5.22
N ASN A 3 29.60 -6.00 -4.38
CA ASN A 3 29.83 -6.43 -3.00
C ASN A 3 28.56 -6.12 -2.18
N GLY A 4 28.03 -7.08 -1.42
CA GLY A 4 26.75 -6.93 -0.69
C GLY A 4 26.68 -5.72 0.24
N LEU A 5 27.81 -5.27 0.79
CA LEU A 5 27.89 -4.05 1.59
C LEU A 5 27.56 -2.79 0.77
N TYR A 6 28.07 -2.71 -0.47
CA TYR A 6 27.83 -1.57 -1.35
C TYR A 6 26.37 -1.50 -1.82
N LYS A 7 25.70 -2.65 -1.96
CA LYS A 7 24.29 -2.70 -2.36
C LYS A 7 23.39 -2.13 -1.25
N VAL A 8 23.61 -2.53 0.00
CA VAL A 8 22.84 -2.06 1.16
C VAL A 8 23.03 -0.55 1.36
N PHE A 9 24.28 -0.07 1.38
CA PHE A 9 24.56 1.37 1.49
C PHE A 9 24.00 2.19 0.32
N LYS A 10 23.99 1.64 -0.91
CA LYS A 10 23.43 2.33 -2.08
C LYS A 10 21.89 2.40 -2.02
N GLU A 11 21.22 1.38 -1.49
CA GLU A 11 19.77 1.39 -1.27
C GLU A 11 19.34 2.39 -0.18
N GLU A 12 20.15 2.62 0.86
CA GLU A 12 19.92 3.66 1.87
C GLU A 12 20.15 5.08 1.35
N ILE A 13 21.12 5.28 0.43
CA ILE A 13 21.41 6.59 -0.19
C ILE A 13 20.36 6.96 -1.24
N LEU A 14 19.79 5.98 -1.94
CA LEU A 14 18.72 6.21 -2.90
C LEU A 14 17.41 6.45 -2.15
N GLY A 15 16.99 7.71 -2.05
CA GLY A 15 15.64 8.05 -1.58
C GLY A 15 14.57 7.22 -2.33
N ARG A 16 13.47 6.89 -1.66
CA ARG A 16 12.44 5.92 -2.12
C ARG A 16 12.05 6.01 -3.60
N ARG A 17 12.07 7.20 -4.20
CA ARG A 17 11.76 7.41 -5.63
C ARG A 17 12.74 6.74 -6.60
N ASN A 18 14.01 6.60 -6.23
CA ASN A 18 15.06 6.03 -7.09
C ASN A 18 15.49 4.62 -6.63
N ASN A 19 14.82 4.07 -5.61
CA ASN A 19 15.12 2.74 -5.10
C ASN A 19 14.29 1.71 -5.91
N PRO A 20 14.94 0.72 -6.57
CA PRO A 20 14.25 -0.24 -7.43
C PRO A 20 13.29 -1.18 -6.68
N ASN A 21 13.39 -1.26 -5.36
CA ASN A 21 12.50 -2.04 -4.51
C ASN A 21 11.17 -1.31 -4.22
N TYR A 22 11.03 -0.05 -4.64
CA TYR A 22 9.80 0.73 -4.50
C TYR A 22 9.15 1.00 -5.85
N SER A 23 7.82 1.00 -5.88
CA SER A 23 7.03 1.40 -7.06
C SER A 23 6.10 2.56 -6.71
N GLN A 24 5.99 3.55 -7.60
CA GLN A 24 5.10 4.68 -7.41
C GLN A 24 3.67 4.32 -7.84
N ILE A 25 2.73 4.45 -6.91
CA ILE A 25 1.28 4.34 -7.17
C ILE A 25 0.68 5.75 -7.19
N THR A 26 -0.14 6.06 -8.21
CA THR A 26 -0.80 7.36 -8.35
C THR A 26 -2.31 7.16 -8.51
N GLY A 27 -3.10 8.00 -7.83
CA GLY A 27 -4.56 7.98 -7.91
C GLY A 27 -5.18 9.23 -7.30
N LEU A 28 -6.46 9.47 -7.60
CA LEU A 28 -7.25 10.55 -7.01
C LEU A 28 -8.20 9.98 -5.97
N ILE A 29 -8.30 10.66 -4.83
CA ILE A 29 -9.24 10.36 -3.76
C ILE A 29 -9.99 11.64 -3.36
N PRO A 30 -11.16 11.54 -2.70
CA PRO A 30 -11.85 12.70 -2.17
C PRO A 30 -10.94 13.55 -1.28
N LYS A 31 -11.03 14.88 -1.43
CA LYS A 31 -10.16 15.83 -0.70
C LYS A 31 -10.29 15.68 0.82
N SER A 32 -11.52 15.48 1.31
CA SER A 32 -11.80 15.24 2.73
C SER A 32 -11.06 14.00 3.24
N LEU A 33 -11.11 12.89 2.49
CA LEU A 33 -10.42 11.66 2.84
C LEU A 33 -8.90 11.86 2.88
N ALA A 34 -8.32 12.56 1.90
CA ALA A 34 -6.90 12.89 1.89
C ALA A 34 -6.49 13.77 3.07
N GLN A 35 -7.35 14.68 3.52
CA GLN A 35 -7.09 15.53 4.69
C GLN A 35 -7.13 14.73 5.98
N SER A 36 -8.19 13.95 6.21
CA SER A 36 -8.32 13.10 7.40
C SER A 36 -7.14 12.12 7.51
N PHE A 37 -6.72 11.52 6.41
CA PHE A 37 -5.57 10.61 6.40
C PHE A 37 -4.26 11.31 6.79
N ARG A 38 -4.02 12.54 6.31
CA ARG A 38 -2.84 13.32 6.71
C ARG A 38 -2.88 13.72 8.17
N VAL A 39 -4.04 14.13 8.70
CA VAL A 39 -4.21 14.45 10.13
C VAL A 39 -3.86 13.24 10.97
N TYR A 40 -4.41 12.06 10.63
CA TYR A 40 -4.07 10.81 11.29
C TYR A 40 -2.56 10.54 11.31
N CYS A 41 -1.87 10.75 10.17
CA CYS A 41 -0.42 10.57 10.13
C CYS A 41 0.33 11.50 11.09
N VAL A 42 -0.09 12.78 11.17
CA VAL A 42 0.52 13.77 12.06
C VAL A 42 0.25 13.43 13.52
N GLU A 43 -0.98 13.07 13.88
CA GLU A 43 -1.38 12.74 15.26
C GLU A 43 -0.65 11.51 15.81
N ASN A 44 -0.24 10.59 14.93
CA ASN A 44 0.43 9.35 15.32
C ASN A 44 1.94 9.36 15.01
N GLU A 45 2.49 10.51 14.58
CA GLU A 45 3.91 10.68 14.23
C GLU A 45 4.43 9.68 13.18
N ILE A 46 3.56 9.22 12.28
CA ILE A 46 3.90 8.26 11.21
C ILE A 46 4.09 8.94 9.86
N GLN A 47 4.96 8.37 9.02
CA GLN A 47 5.17 8.91 7.67
C GLN A 47 3.99 8.55 6.75
N LEU A 48 3.62 9.47 5.85
CA LEU A 48 2.54 9.24 4.88
C LEU A 48 2.74 7.95 4.05
N THR A 49 3.98 7.66 3.65
CA THR A 49 4.30 6.43 2.90
C THR A 49 4.08 5.17 3.73
N GLU A 50 4.49 5.18 4.99
CA GLU A 50 4.31 4.05 5.91
C GLU A 50 2.82 3.79 6.15
N ALA A 51 2.05 4.85 6.41
CA ALA A 51 0.60 4.75 6.54
C ALA A 51 -0.07 4.19 5.27
N LEU A 52 0.41 4.58 4.08
CA LEU A 52 -0.08 4.06 2.80
C LEU A 52 0.26 2.58 2.63
N GLU A 53 1.48 2.15 2.96
CA GLU A 53 1.90 0.75 2.88
C GLU A 53 1.00 -0.14 3.74
N VAL A 54 0.74 0.25 5.00
CA VAL A 54 -0.17 -0.46 5.90
C VAL A 54 -1.59 -0.50 5.35
N ALA A 55 -2.13 0.66 4.92
CA ALA A 55 -3.51 0.74 4.43
C ALA A 55 -3.72 -0.12 3.17
N ILE A 56 -2.74 -0.15 2.26
CA ILE A 56 -2.78 -0.97 1.04
C ILE A 56 -2.67 -2.45 1.38
N GLN A 57 -1.75 -2.84 2.27
CA GLN A 57 -1.58 -4.23 2.68
C GLN A 57 -2.86 -4.76 3.33
N GLU A 58 -3.43 -4.03 4.31
CA GLU A 58 -4.69 -4.42 4.94
C GLU A 58 -5.85 -4.57 3.95
N PHE A 59 -5.92 -3.69 2.95
CA PHE A 59 -6.93 -3.75 1.91
C PHE A 59 -6.80 -5.01 1.04
N LEU A 60 -5.57 -5.39 0.69
CA LEU A 60 -5.29 -6.62 -0.05
C LEU A 60 -5.59 -7.86 0.79
N ASP A 61 -5.15 -7.88 2.05
CA ASP A 61 -5.38 -8.98 2.99
C ASP A 61 -6.88 -9.23 3.20
N LYS A 62 -7.66 -8.14 3.36
CA LYS A 62 -9.13 -8.22 3.50
C LYS A 62 -9.82 -8.81 2.27
N ARG A 63 -9.18 -8.81 1.10
CA ARG A 63 -9.75 -9.31 -0.16
C ARG A 63 -9.24 -10.68 -0.57
N GLN A 64 -8.00 -10.99 -0.23
CA GLN A 64 -7.44 -12.33 -0.42
C GLN A 64 -8.03 -13.33 0.57
N ASN A 65 -8.40 -12.87 1.77
CA ASN A 65 -9.04 -13.71 2.79
C ASN A 65 -10.57 -13.72 2.72
N GLN A 66 -11.18 -13.12 1.70
CA GLN A 66 -12.59 -13.36 1.42
C GLN A 66 -12.73 -14.67 0.64
N PRO A 67 -13.54 -15.64 1.12
CA PRO A 67 -13.92 -16.76 0.26
C PRO A 67 -14.55 -16.18 -1.01
N PRO A 68 -14.35 -16.81 -2.19
CA PRO A 68 -14.99 -16.35 -3.41
C PRO A 68 -16.48 -16.22 -3.15
N SER A 69 -16.99 -14.99 -3.22
CA SER A 69 -18.41 -14.70 -3.03
C SER A 69 -19.21 -15.55 -4.01
N THR A 70 -20.02 -16.44 -3.45
CA THR A 70 -21.03 -17.24 -4.13
C THR A 70 -22.00 -16.32 -4.89
N GLU A 71 -21.72 -16.10 -6.17
CA GLU A 71 -22.67 -15.56 -7.15
C GLU A 71 -23.17 -16.67 -8.10
N GLU A 72 -23.44 -17.89 -7.60
CA GLU A 72 -24.03 -18.98 -8.40
C GLU A 72 -25.19 -19.75 -7.72
N GLU A 73 -25.96 -19.15 -6.80
CA GLU A 73 -27.20 -19.79 -6.29
C GLU A 73 -28.43 -18.88 -6.32
N ILE A 74 -28.68 -18.15 -7.41
CA ILE A 74 -30.05 -17.67 -7.70
C ILE A 74 -30.32 -17.73 -9.22
N ASN A 75 -30.20 -18.91 -9.85
CA ASN A 75 -30.85 -19.10 -11.17
C ASN A 75 -31.11 -20.57 -11.57
N GLN A 76 -31.56 -21.42 -10.64
CA GLN A 76 -32.06 -22.77 -11.00
C GLN A 76 -33.47 -23.12 -10.51
N ASN A 77 -34.26 -22.17 -10.00
CA ASN A 77 -35.66 -22.40 -9.64
C ASN A 77 -36.63 -21.46 -10.38
N LYS A 78 -36.54 -21.40 -11.71
CA LYS A 78 -37.61 -20.86 -12.56
C LYS A 78 -37.84 -21.73 -13.79
#